data_AF-W2S0J8-F1
#
_entry.id   AF-W2S0J8-F1
#
_cell.length_a   1.000
_cell.length_b   1.000
_cell.length_c   1.000
_cell.angle_alpha   90.00
_cell.angle_beta   90.00
_cell.angle_gamma   90.00
#
_symmetry.space_group_name_H-M   'P 1'
#
loop_
_entity.id
_entity.type
_entity.pdbx_description
1 polymer ?
#
loop_
_entity_poly.entity_id
_entity_poly.type
_entity_poly.pdbx_seq_one_letter_code
_entity_poly.pdbx_strand_id
1 'polypeptide(L)'
;MPHHTQADISRILNNFRHQSGRRTWGFDVFYCPIDLFEHIGEIVVLYESQRDQQEIAMLNNIDKAVRIINAIQIWSMPVESKLRHHTIEVWRTGILLYLARLFHLTNDILNKADLIETIFHHRHAIPSNTSWSYATSWPLFQAGLLLTSEDHHKTWLRNELHSNFQTLGCFHQKLAVDALDQLWQANDDVLDPLLAIKSPFRRAIFY
;
A
#
# COMPACT_ATOMS: atom_id res chain seq x y z
N MET A 1 8.47 7.82 -20.30
CA MET A 1 7.25 7.02 -20.04
C MET A 1 6.06 7.95 -20.21
N PRO A 2 4.84 7.48 -20.59
CA PRO A 2 3.70 8.37 -20.59
C PRO A 2 3.43 8.79 -19.14
N HIS A 3 3.71 10.06 -18.83
CA HIS A 3 3.44 10.64 -17.52
C HIS A 3 1.93 10.83 -17.42
N HIS A 4 1.22 9.82 -16.93
CA HIS A 4 -0.20 9.99 -16.62
C HIS A 4 -0.33 11.07 -15.56
N THR A 5 -1.08 12.12 -15.89
CA THR A 5 -1.44 13.15 -14.92
C THR A 5 -2.51 12.62 -13.97
N GLN A 6 -2.73 13.29 -12.84
CA GLN A 6 -3.86 12.95 -11.97
C GLN A 6 -5.19 13.00 -12.73
N ALA A 7 -5.35 13.97 -13.64
CA ALA A 7 -6.54 14.07 -14.48
C ALA A 7 -6.72 12.85 -15.40
N ASP A 8 -5.63 12.25 -15.90
CA ASP A 8 -5.69 11.03 -16.69
C ASP A 8 -6.14 9.82 -15.87
N ILE A 9 -5.60 9.68 -14.65
CA ILE A 9 -5.99 8.61 -13.73
C ILE A 9 -7.48 8.74 -13.38
N SER A 10 -7.92 9.92 -12.93
CA SER A 10 -9.33 10.16 -12.61
C SER A 10 -10.26 9.90 -13.79
N ARG A 11 -9.86 10.31 -15.00
CA ARG A 11 -10.63 10.07 -16.23
C ARG A 11 -10.80 8.58 -16.51
N ILE A 12 -9.74 7.78 -16.39
CA ILE A 12 -9.81 6.32 -16.59
C ILE A 12 -10.69 5.68 -15.52
N LEU A 13 -10.52 6.04 -14.26
CA LEU A 13 -11.28 5.45 -13.14
C LEU A 13 -12.76 5.85 -13.15
N ASN A 14 -13.10 6.99 -13.76
CA ASN A 14 -14.49 7.40 -13.94
C ASN A 14 -15.30 6.48 -14.85
N ASN A 15 -14.65 5.65 -15.68
CA ASN A 15 -15.34 4.61 -16.47
C ASN A 15 -16.00 3.54 -15.59
N PHE A 16 -15.60 3.41 -14.32
CA PHE A 16 -16.20 2.47 -13.36
C PHE A 16 -17.34 3.10 -12.53
N ARG A 17 -17.82 4.29 -12.91
CA ARG A 17 -18.96 4.92 -12.25
C ARG A 17 -20.26 4.25 -12.67
N HIS A 18 -21.06 3.90 -11.68
CA HIS A 18 -22.44 3.48 -11.87
C HIS A 18 -23.36 4.69 -12.10
N GLN A 19 -24.59 4.44 -12.57
CA GLN A 19 -25.62 5.47 -12.80
C GLN A 19 -25.97 6.28 -11.54
N SER A 20 -25.69 5.74 -10.34
CA SER A 20 -25.84 6.42 -9.05
C SER A 20 -24.72 7.44 -8.75
N GLY A 21 -23.76 7.62 -9.65
CA GLY A 21 -22.60 8.49 -9.47
C GLY A 21 -21.47 7.88 -8.63
N ARG A 22 -21.71 6.77 -7.93
CA ARG A 22 -20.70 6.04 -7.15
C ARG A 22 -19.90 5.10 -8.04
N ARG A 23 -18.61 4.91 -7.74
CA ARG A 23 -17.80 3.88 -8.40
C ARG A 23 -18.17 2.52 -7.83
N THR A 24 -18.46 1.56 -8.70
CA THR A 24 -18.73 0.19 -8.28
C THR A 24 -17.42 -0.56 -8.13
N TRP A 25 -17.17 -1.06 -6.94
CA TRP A 25 -16.06 -1.96 -6.70
C TRP A 25 -16.55 -3.41 -6.78
N GLY A 26 -16.00 -4.17 -7.71
CA GLY A 26 -16.14 -5.62 -7.79
C GLY A 26 -14.79 -6.26 -7.44
N PHE A 27 -14.80 -7.16 -6.46
CA PHE A 27 -13.59 -7.88 -6.05
C PHE A 27 -12.99 -8.73 -7.17
N ASP A 28 -13.81 -9.05 -8.18
CA ASP A 28 -13.43 -9.83 -9.36
C ASP A 28 -12.55 -9.04 -10.35
N VAL A 29 -12.49 -7.71 -10.23
CA VAL A 29 -11.76 -6.83 -11.16
C VAL A 29 -10.58 -6.13 -10.48
N PHE A 30 -10.76 -5.66 -9.25
CA PHE A 30 -9.70 -5.03 -8.46
C PHE A 30 -9.74 -5.51 -7.02
N TYR A 31 -8.58 -5.85 -6.48
CA TYR A 31 -8.43 -6.20 -5.06
C TYR A 31 -8.56 -4.99 -4.13
N CYS A 32 -8.26 -3.79 -4.62
CA CYS A 32 -8.41 -2.52 -3.92
C CYS A 32 -9.71 -1.81 -4.32
N PRO A 33 -10.46 -1.20 -3.38
CA PRO A 33 -11.53 -0.28 -3.72
C PRO A 33 -11.04 0.82 -4.67
N ILE A 34 -11.79 1.10 -5.74
CA ILE A 34 -11.34 1.99 -6.83
C ILE A 34 -11.02 3.40 -6.32
N ASP A 35 -11.80 3.91 -5.36
CA ASP A 35 -11.56 5.23 -4.77
C ASP A 35 -10.26 5.26 -3.96
N LEU A 36 -9.93 4.17 -3.25
CA LEU A 36 -8.64 4.05 -2.56
C LEU A 36 -7.48 3.89 -3.57
N PHE A 37 -7.71 3.19 -4.68
CA PHE A 37 -6.72 3.07 -5.75
C PHE A 37 -6.41 4.43 -6.41
N GLU A 38 -7.39 5.33 -6.54
CA GLU A 38 -7.16 6.70 -7.03
C GLU A 38 -6.14 7.45 -6.16
N HIS A 39 -6.21 7.29 -4.83
CA HIS A 39 -5.23 7.88 -3.92
C HIS A 39 -3.82 7.30 -4.08
N ILE A 40 -3.67 6.01 -4.46
CA ILE A 40 -2.35 5.47 -4.82
C ILE A 40 -1.78 6.22 -6.02
N GLY A 41 -2.61 6.49 -7.03
CA GLY A 41 -2.24 7.31 -8.18
C GLY A 41 -1.80 8.73 -7.78
N GLU A 42 -2.58 9.39 -6.92
CA GLU A 42 -2.26 10.72 -6.38
C GLU A 42 -0.91 10.74 -5.67
N ILE A 43 -0.65 9.73 -4.84
CA ILE A 43 0.59 9.57 -4.09
C ILE A 43 1.78 9.43 -5.05
N VAL A 44 1.65 8.59 -6.10
CA VAL A 44 2.71 8.36 -7.08
C VAL A 44 3.01 9.63 -7.88
N VAL A 45 1.97 10.31 -8.39
CA VAL A 45 2.13 11.57 -9.13
C VAL A 45 2.79 12.63 -8.24
N LEU A 46 2.35 12.74 -6.98
CA LEU A 46 2.93 13.67 -6.02
C LEU A 46 4.39 13.34 -5.71
N TYR A 47 4.73 12.07 -5.48
CA TYR A 47 6.10 11.62 -5.19
C TYR A 47 7.04 11.87 -6.37
N GLU A 48 6.64 11.53 -7.61
CA GLU A 48 7.47 11.77 -8.79
C GLU A 48 7.70 13.26 -9.03
N SER A 49 6.73 14.12 -8.71
CA SER A 49 6.91 15.58 -8.81
C SER A 49 7.93 16.16 -7.83
N GLN A 50 8.34 15.42 -6.79
CA GLN A 50 9.34 15.87 -5.81
C GLN A 50 10.78 15.77 -6.33
N ARG A 51 11.06 14.82 -7.23
CA ARG A 51 12.42 14.52 -7.69
C ARG A 51 13.11 15.72 -8.35
N ASP A 52 12.33 16.71 -8.78
CA ASP A 52 12.78 17.88 -9.52
C ASP A 52 12.78 19.19 -8.72
N GLN A 53 12.50 19.19 -7.40
CA GLN A 53 12.16 20.43 -6.67
C GLN A 53 13.01 20.77 -5.43
N GLN A 54 13.17 22.08 -5.18
CA GLN A 54 13.87 22.69 -4.04
C GLN A 54 13.09 22.57 -2.70
N GLU A 55 13.76 22.83 -1.58
CA GLU A 55 13.30 22.68 -0.18
C GLU A 55 11.89 23.25 0.13
N ILE A 56 11.52 24.41 -0.42
CA ILE A 56 10.17 25.01 -0.27
C ILE A 56 9.07 24.11 -0.84
N ALA A 57 9.37 23.37 -1.90
CA ALA A 57 8.42 22.44 -2.49
C ALA A 57 8.20 21.20 -1.60
N MET A 58 9.20 20.83 -0.79
CA MET A 58 9.09 19.70 0.13
C MET A 58 8.01 19.93 1.19
N LEU A 59 7.94 21.14 1.78
CA LEU A 59 6.88 21.54 2.71
C LEU A 59 5.50 21.51 2.06
N ASN A 60 5.37 22.09 0.85
CA ASN A 60 4.12 22.05 0.09
C ASN A 60 3.67 20.61 -0.25
N ASN A 61 4.60 19.68 -0.37
CA ASN A 61 4.29 18.28 -0.65
C ASN A 61 3.86 17.51 0.60
N ILE A 62 4.39 17.85 1.78
CA ILE A 62 3.89 17.34 3.06
C ILE A 62 2.44 17.80 3.26
N ASP A 63 2.12 19.06 3.01
CA ASP A 63 0.74 19.56 3.13
C ASP A 63 -0.23 18.81 2.20
N LYS A 64 0.20 18.50 0.96
CA LYS A 64 -0.59 17.70 0.02
C LYS A 64 -0.74 16.25 0.51
N ALA A 65 0.32 15.64 1.04
CA ALA A 65 0.28 14.32 1.65
C ALA A 65 -0.73 14.28 2.82
N VAL A 66 -0.73 15.28 3.70
CA VAL A 66 -1.70 15.41 4.81
C VAL A 66 -3.14 15.51 4.29
N ARG A 67 -3.39 16.22 3.19
CA ARG A 67 -4.72 16.27 2.57
C ARG A 67 -5.18 14.89 2.07
N ILE A 68 -4.29 14.12 1.46
CA ILE A 68 -4.58 12.74 1.02
C ILE A 68 -4.86 11.85 2.24
N ILE A 69 -4.08 11.97 3.32
CA ILE A 69 -4.33 11.25 4.58
C ILE A 69 -5.74 11.52 5.09
N ASN A 70 -6.10 12.79 5.23
CA ASN A 70 -7.41 13.18 5.73
C ASN A 70 -8.54 12.62 4.83
N ALA A 71 -8.36 12.67 3.51
CA ALA A 71 -9.32 12.11 2.56
C ALA A 71 -9.51 10.59 2.75
N ILE A 72 -8.41 9.84 2.90
CA ILE A 72 -8.45 8.39 3.15
C ILE A 72 -9.09 8.06 4.51
N GLN A 73 -8.80 8.85 5.55
CA GLN A 73 -9.32 8.60 6.90
C GLN A 73 -10.83 8.80 7.00
N ILE A 74 -11.38 9.82 6.35
CA ILE A 74 -12.83 10.09 6.32
C ILE A 74 -13.57 9.27 5.26
N TRP A 75 -12.84 8.66 4.32
CA TRP A 75 -13.43 7.84 3.29
C TRP A 75 -14.14 6.63 3.91
N SER A 76 -15.33 6.36 3.40
CA SER A 76 -16.14 5.22 3.81
C SER A 76 -16.91 4.66 2.61
N MET A 77 -17.12 3.35 2.63
CA MET A 77 -17.95 2.64 1.67
C MET A 77 -18.93 1.76 2.44
N PRO A 78 -20.17 1.60 1.96
CA PRO A 78 -21.09 0.62 2.54
C PRO A 78 -20.43 -0.76 2.57
N VAL A 79 -20.32 -1.32 3.77
CA VAL A 79 -19.76 -2.65 3.98
C VAL A 79 -20.87 -3.67 3.81
N GLU A 80 -20.79 -4.47 2.76
CA GLU A 80 -21.76 -5.53 2.49
C GLU A 80 -21.45 -6.84 3.24
N SER A 81 -20.20 -7.05 3.69
CA SER A 81 -19.80 -8.24 4.46
C SER A 81 -18.60 -7.97 5.39
N LYS A 82 -18.46 -8.78 6.45
CA LYS A 82 -17.32 -8.68 7.38
C LYS A 82 -15.96 -8.87 6.69
N LEU A 83 -15.85 -9.85 5.79
CA LEU A 83 -14.60 -10.09 5.03
C LEU A 83 -14.24 -8.90 4.14
N ARG A 84 -15.27 -8.29 3.54
CA ARG A 84 -15.11 -7.08 2.73
C ARG A 84 -14.59 -5.92 3.57
N HIS A 85 -15.14 -5.74 4.78
CA HIS A 85 -14.63 -4.74 5.73
C HIS A 85 -13.16 -4.97 6.06
N HIS A 86 -12.77 -6.17 6.51
CA HIS A 86 -11.37 -6.44 6.83
C HIS A 86 -10.43 -6.18 5.65
N THR A 87 -10.84 -6.57 4.44
CA THR A 87 -10.02 -6.34 3.24
C THR A 87 -9.89 -4.85 2.91
N ILE A 88 -10.99 -4.09 3.01
CA ILE A 88 -10.98 -2.64 2.85
C ILE A 88 -10.03 -1.99 3.86
N GLU A 89 -10.10 -2.37 5.12
CA GLU A 89 -9.26 -1.79 6.19
C GLU A 89 -7.78 -2.11 6.00
N VAL A 90 -7.46 -3.32 5.54
CA VAL A 90 -6.08 -3.68 5.18
C VAL A 90 -5.57 -2.79 4.04
N TRP A 91 -6.37 -2.56 2.99
CA TRP A 91 -5.98 -1.65 1.89
C TRP A 91 -5.85 -0.20 2.33
N ARG A 92 -6.85 0.32 3.05
CA ARG A 92 -6.88 1.69 3.55
C ARG A 92 -5.62 1.98 4.39
N THR A 93 -5.32 1.09 5.33
CA THR A 93 -4.17 1.21 6.22
C THR A 93 -2.84 1.01 5.47
N GLY A 94 -2.79 0.10 4.50
CA GLY A 94 -1.62 -0.09 3.64
C GLY A 94 -1.27 1.14 2.80
N ILE A 95 -2.27 1.87 2.30
CA ILE A 95 -2.06 3.12 1.55
C ILE A 95 -1.53 4.22 2.47
N LEU A 96 -2.05 4.32 3.69
CA LEU A 96 -1.52 5.26 4.69
C LEU A 96 -0.06 4.97 5.03
N LEU A 97 0.32 3.69 5.20
CA LEU A 97 1.73 3.30 5.40
C LEU A 97 2.60 3.64 4.18
N TYR A 98 2.11 3.37 2.98
CA TYR A 98 2.82 3.71 1.75
C TYR A 98 3.11 5.22 1.66
N LEU A 99 2.12 6.05 1.96
CA LEU A 99 2.25 7.50 2.00
C LEU A 99 3.21 7.94 3.11
N ALA A 100 3.08 7.41 4.32
CA ALA A 100 3.97 7.72 5.44
C ALA A 100 5.43 7.40 5.15
N ARG A 101 5.68 6.30 4.42
CA ARG A 101 7.03 5.90 4.00
C ARG A 101 7.60 6.84 2.93
N LEU A 102 6.85 7.11 1.86
CA LEU A 102 7.35 7.91 0.73
C LEU A 102 7.67 9.37 1.10
N PHE A 103 6.92 9.93 2.04
CA PHE A 103 7.06 11.33 2.45
C PHE A 103 7.80 11.49 3.78
N HIS A 104 8.37 10.39 4.30
CA HIS A 104 9.06 10.34 5.59
C HIS A 104 8.26 11.01 6.72
N LEU A 105 6.95 10.77 6.75
CA LEU A 105 6.08 11.40 7.74
C LEU A 105 6.45 10.93 9.15
N THR A 106 6.39 11.86 10.08
CA THR A 106 6.70 11.65 11.48
C THR A 106 5.51 11.01 12.21
N ASN A 107 5.78 10.37 13.35
CA ASN A 107 4.76 9.58 14.08
C ASN A 107 3.64 10.44 14.70
N ASP A 108 3.84 11.75 14.82
CA ASP A 108 2.80 12.72 15.20
C ASP A 108 1.76 12.93 14.10
N ILE A 109 2.12 12.73 12.83
CA ILE A 109 1.18 12.81 11.70
C ILE A 109 0.46 11.47 11.52
N LEU A 110 1.21 10.37 11.52
CA LEU A 110 0.69 9.01 11.40
C LEU A 110 1.50 8.06 12.26
N ASN A 111 0.88 7.44 13.26
CA ASN A 111 1.51 6.42 14.06
C ASN A 111 1.68 5.12 13.23
N LYS A 112 2.89 4.90 12.70
CA LYS A 112 3.20 3.75 11.83
C LYS A 112 3.02 2.41 12.54
N ALA A 113 3.36 2.33 13.83
CA ALA A 113 3.21 1.11 14.62
C ALA A 113 1.73 0.70 14.73
N ASP A 114 0.85 1.66 15.04
CA ASP A 114 -0.60 1.40 15.11
C ASP A 114 -1.18 0.98 13.75
N LEU A 115 -0.70 1.58 12.66
CA LEU A 115 -1.11 1.19 11.30
C LEU A 115 -0.64 -0.23 10.96
N ILE A 116 0.58 -0.61 11.32
CA ILE A 116 1.10 -1.97 11.14
C ILE A 116 0.24 -2.97 11.90
N GLU A 117 -0.02 -2.73 13.19
CA GLU A 117 -0.87 -3.60 14.01
C GLU A 117 -2.30 -3.71 13.46
N THR A 118 -2.85 -2.59 12.97
CA THR A 118 -4.17 -2.58 12.32
C THR A 118 -4.20 -3.47 11.08
N ILE A 119 -3.16 -3.44 10.24
CA ILE A 119 -3.06 -4.32 9.07
C ILE A 119 -3.07 -5.79 9.50
N PHE A 120 -2.23 -6.18 10.47
CA PHE A 120 -2.18 -7.57 10.92
C PHE A 120 -3.47 -8.00 11.58
N HIS A 121 -4.08 -7.15 12.42
CA HIS A 121 -5.38 -7.42 13.03
C HIS A 121 -6.46 -7.75 11.99
N HIS A 122 -6.67 -6.87 11.01
CA HIS A 122 -7.69 -7.11 9.98
C HIS A 122 -7.30 -8.27 9.07
N ARG A 123 -6.01 -8.44 8.76
CA ARG A 123 -5.54 -9.56 7.95
C ARG A 123 -5.82 -10.89 8.64
N HIS A 124 -5.53 -11.04 9.93
CA HIS A 124 -5.77 -12.30 10.64
C HIS A 124 -7.26 -12.70 10.69
N ALA A 125 -8.18 -11.74 10.56
CA ALA A 125 -9.61 -12.00 10.45
C ALA A 125 -10.05 -12.54 9.07
N ILE A 126 -9.18 -12.49 8.05
CA ILE A 126 -9.43 -13.01 6.71
C ILE A 126 -8.93 -14.47 6.63
N PRO A 127 -9.77 -15.44 6.22
CA PRO A 127 -9.32 -16.82 6.03
C PRO A 127 -8.17 -16.92 5.01
N SER A 128 -7.10 -17.62 5.39
CA SER A 128 -5.98 -17.90 4.48
C SER A 128 -6.40 -18.77 3.30
N ASN A 129 -5.60 -18.73 2.24
CA ASN A 129 -5.82 -19.47 0.98
C ASN A 129 -7.16 -19.15 0.29
N THR A 130 -7.63 -17.92 0.43
CA THR A 130 -8.81 -17.39 -0.25
C THR A 130 -8.42 -16.24 -1.18
N SER A 131 -9.28 -15.92 -2.15
CA SER A 131 -9.09 -14.72 -2.98
C SER A 131 -8.97 -13.44 -2.14
N TRP A 132 -9.70 -13.38 -1.01
CA TRP A 132 -9.60 -12.32 -0.01
C TRP A 132 -8.22 -12.21 0.62
N SER A 133 -7.58 -13.32 0.99
CA SER A 133 -6.21 -13.27 1.51
C SER A 133 -5.23 -12.79 0.46
N TYR A 134 -5.36 -13.26 -0.79
CA TYR A 134 -4.42 -12.90 -1.86
C TYR A 134 -4.45 -11.41 -2.19
N ALA A 135 -5.62 -10.79 -2.09
CA ALA A 135 -5.82 -9.35 -2.27
C ALA A 135 -5.05 -8.48 -1.28
N THR A 136 -4.61 -9.02 -0.15
CA THR A 136 -3.89 -8.27 0.88
C THR A 136 -2.37 -8.26 0.70
N SER A 137 -1.85 -8.90 -0.36
CA SER A 137 -0.40 -9.06 -0.57
C SER A 137 0.33 -7.71 -0.62
N TRP A 138 -0.21 -6.71 -1.32
CA TRP A 138 0.43 -5.40 -1.43
C TRP A 138 0.41 -4.61 -0.11
N PRO A 139 -0.72 -4.46 0.60
CA PRO A 139 -0.71 -3.83 1.93
C PRO A 139 0.22 -4.53 2.94
N LEU A 140 0.24 -5.86 2.95
CA LEU A 140 1.13 -6.64 3.81
C LEU A 140 2.60 -6.40 3.49
N PHE A 141 2.93 -6.26 2.21
CA PHE A 141 4.27 -5.88 1.80
C PHE A 141 4.65 -4.48 2.30
N GLN A 142 3.74 -3.49 2.23
CA GLN A 142 3.98 -2.15 2.78
C GLN A 142 4.24 -2.18 4.29
N ALA A 143 3.50 -3.01 5.05
CA ALA A 143 3.76 -3.23 6.46
C ALA A 143 5.14 -3.87 6.68
N GLY A 144 5.47 -4.91 5.91
CA GLY A 144 6.74 -5.63 5.98
C GLY A 144 7.98 -4.75 5.83
N LEU A 145 7.90 -3.72 4.97
CA LEU A 145 8.99 -2.75 4.76
C LEU A 145 9.34 -1.92 5.99
N LEU A 146 8.45 -1.85 6.98
CA LEU A 146 8.60 -1.02 8.17
C LEU A 146 8.78 -1.84 9.46
N LEU A 147 8.83 -3.17 9.36
CA LEU A 147 9.07 -4.04 10.51
C LEU A 147 10.53 -3.97 10.96
N THR A 148 10.75 -3.73 12.25
CA THR A 148 12.09 -3.69 12.86
C THR A 148 12.71 -5.09 12.94
N SER A 149 14.04 -5.17 13.09
CA SER A 149 14.80 -6.43 13.22
C SER A 149 14.12 -7.47 14.14
N GLU A 150 13.59 -7.06 15.29
CA GLU A 150 12.98 -7.92 16.32
C GLU A 150 11.46 -8.17 16.19
N ASP A 151 10.81 -7.72 15.12
CA ASP A 151 9.36 -7.78 15.01
C ASP A 151 8.81 -9.22 14.84
N HIS A 152 7.85 -9.59 15.69
CA HIS A 152 7.22 -10.90 15.74
C HIS A 152 6.39 -11.26 14.50
N HIS A 153 5.92 -10.28 13.73
CA HIS A 153 5.09 -10.50 12.54
C HIS A 153 5.89 -11.03 11.34
N LYS A 154 7.22 -10.86 11.32
CA LYS A 154 8.07 -11.21 10.16
C LYS A 154 7.93 -12.65 9.70
N THR A 155 8.00 -13.58 10.65
CA THR A 155 7.90 -15.02 10.36
C THR A 155 6.53 -15.36 9.78
N TRP A 156 5.48 -14.79 10.37
CA TRP A 156 4.12 -15.00 9.88
C TRP A 156 3.94 -14.42 8.47
N LEU A 157 4.35 -13.16 8.26
CA LEU A 157 4.25 -12.47 6.97
C LEU A 157 5.00 -13.21 5.86
N ARG A 158 6.22 -13.69 6.15
CA ARG A 158 7.02 -14.49 5.21
C ARG A 158 6.26 -15.74 4.78
N ASN A 159 5.75 -16.50 5.75
CA ASN A 159 5.02 -17.74 5.47
C ASN A 159 3.75 -17.48 4.67
N GLU A 160 3.03 -16.41 5.01
CA GLU A 160 1.80 -16.00 4.34
C GLU A 160 2.05 -15.63 2.87
N LEU A 161 3.00 -14.72 2.59
CA LEU A 161 3.35 -14.34 1.22
C LEU A 161 3.91 -15.53 0.42
N HIS A 162 4.69 -16.41 1.06
CA HIS A 162 5.21 -17.60 0.40
C HIS A 162 4.10 -18.60 0.05
N SER A 163 3.14 -18.85 0.95
CA SER A 163 1.97 -19.70 0.70
C SER A 163 1.13 -19.16 -0.45
N ASN A 164 0.94 -17.83 -0.49
CA ASN A 164 0.22 -17.17 -1.58
C ASN A 164 0.94 -17.36 -2.92
N PHE A 165 2.28 -17.23 -2.96
CA PHE A 165 3.07 -17.52 -4.16
C PHE A 165 2.92 -18.97 -4.63
N GLN A 166 3.01 -19.94 -3.71
CA GLN A 166 2.87 -21.36 -4.04
C GLN A 166 1.49 -21.68 -4.62
N THR A 167 0.45 -20.97 -4.17
CA THR A 167 -0.92 -21.21 -4.60
C THR A 167 -1.27 -20.50 -5.91
N LEU A 168 -0.84 -19.25 -6.09
CA LEU A 168 -1.16 -18.44 -7.26
C LEU A 168 -0.14 -18.54 -8.39
N GLY A 169 1.08 -18.99 -8.10
CA GLY A 169 2.21 -18.95 -9.03
C GLY A 169 2.66 -17.52 -9.38
N CYS A 170 2.20 -16.50 -8.66
CA CYS A 170 2.47 -15.10 -8.99
C CYS A 170 3.89 -14.70 -8.59
N PHE A 171 4.76 -14.53 -9.58
CA PHE A 171 6.17 -14.19 -9.36
C PHE A 171 6.38 -12.93 -8.51
N HIS A 172 5.47 -11.95 -8.55
CA HIS A 172 5.53 -10.74 -7.73
C HIS A 172 5.51 -11.02 -6.22
N GLN A 173 4.80 -12.06 -5.77
CA GLN A 173 4.77 -12.44 -4.35
C GLN A 173 6.11 -13.03 -3.91
N LYS A 174 6.76 -13.82 -4.77
CA LYS A 174 8.12 -14.29 -4.53
C LYS A 174 9.10 -13.12 -4.44
N LEU A 175 9.03 -12.18 -5.38
CA LEU A 175 9.87 -10.98 -5.37
C LEU A 175 9.67 -10.15 -4.10
N ALA A 176 8.43 -10.04 -3.61
CA ALA A 176 8.11 -9.37 -2.36
C ALA A 176 8.77 -10.04 -1.16
N VAL A 177 8.72 -11.38 -1.06
CA VAL A 177 9.40 -12.12 0.01
C VAL A 177 10.92 -11.93 -0.07
N ASP A 178 11.51 -12.11 -1.25
CA ASP A 178 12.96 -11.98 -1.46
C ASP A 178 13.47 -10.56 -1.11
N ALA A 179 12.64 -9.54 -1.38
CA ALA A 179 12.90 -8.15 -1.04
C ALA A 179 12.86 -7.89 0.48
N LEU A 180 11.83 -8.41 1.16
CA LEU A 180 11.70 -8.29 2.62
C LEU A 180 12.83 -9.03 3.34
N ASP A 181 13.22 -10.21 2.87
CA ASP A 181 14.32 -10.96 3.46
C ASP A 181 15.66 -10.24 3.33
N GLN A 182 15.94 -9.63 2.17
CA GLN A 182 17.13 -8.78 2.00
C GLN A 182 17.11 -7.59 2.95
N LEU A 183 15.95 -6.92 3.08
CA LEU A 183 15.80 -5.77 3.96
C LEU A 183 16.02 -6.15 5.42
N TRP A 184 15.36 -7.21 5.91
CA TRP A 184 15.45 -7.62 7.31
C TRP A 184 16.82 -8.20 7.70
N GLN A 185 17.65 -8.57 6.72
CA GLN A 185 19.04 -8.98 6.91
C GLN A 185 20.03 -7.80 6.84
N ALA A 186 19.63 -6.67 6.27
CA ALA A 186 20.44 -5.46 6.26
C ALA A 186 20.28 -4.72 7.60
N ASN A 187 21.39 -4.40 8.27
CA ASN A 187 21.36 -3.68 9.55
C ASN A 187 20.73 -2.27 9.42
N ASP A 188 20.02 -1.85 10.48
CA ASP A 188 18.90 -0.90 10.58
C ASP A 188 19.06 0.58 10.08
N ASP A 189 20.11 0.96 9.35
CA ASP A 189 20.39 2.37 9.00
C ASP A 189 20.04 2.79 7.55
N VAL A 190 18.96 2.25 6.97
CA VAL A 190 18.54 2.67 5.61
C VAL A 190 17.34 3.62 5.66
N LEU A 191 17.59 4.90 5.31
CA LEU A 191 16.61 5.99 5.22
C LEU A 191 15.39 5.68 4.32
N ASP A 192 15.58 4.87 3.26
CA ASP A 192 14.48 4.28 2.48
C ASP A 192 14.74 2.77 2.30
N PRO A 193 13.91 1.91 2.91
CA PRO A 193 14.00 0.45 2.78
C PRO A 193 14.10 -0.04 1.33
N LEU A 194 13.50 0.68 0.37
CA LEU A 194 13.56 0.31 -1.04
C LEU A 194 14.92 0.60 -1.70
N LEU A 195 15.74 1.47 -1.10
CA LEU A 195 17.12 1.67 -1.51
C LEU A 195 18.02 0.52 -1.04
N ALA A 196 17.68 -0.17 0.05
CA ALA A 196 18.41 -1.35 0.53
C ALA A 196 18.29 -2.56 -0.42
N ILE A 197 17.20 -2.63 -1.19
CA ILE A 197 16.89 -3.77 -2.06
C ILE A 197 17.61 -3.65 -3.41
N LYS A 198 18.22 -4.75 -3.88
CA LYS A 198 18.96 -4.80 -5.15
C LYS A 198 18.05 -4.59 -6.40
N SER A 199 18.68 -4.25 -7.52
CA SER A 199 18.05 -3.55 -8.66
C SER A 199 16.99 -4.26 -9.52
N PRO A 200 16.74 -5.59 -9.54
CA PRO A 200 15.57 -6.07 -10.28
C PRO A 200 14.25 -5.80 -9.53
N PHE A 201 14.30 -5.57 -8.22
CA PHE A 201 13.12 -5.55 -7.35
C PHE A 201 12.44 -4.17 -7.24
N ARG A 202 13.19 -3.07 -7.34
CA ARG A 202 12.64 -1.72 -7.12
C ARG A 202 11.45 -1.43 -8.04
N ARG A 203 11.56 -1.70 -9.35
CA ARG A 203 10.50 -1.37 -10.32
C ARG A 203 9.24 -2.26 -10.23
N ALA A 204 9.33 -3.47 -9.69
CA ALA A 204 8.17 -4.36 -9.56
C ALA A 204 7.37 -4.13 -8.26
N ILE A 205 7.90 -3.28 -7.37
CA ILE A 205 7.36 -3.00 -6.04
C ILE A 205 6.65 -1.63 -5.99
N PHE A 206 7.07 -0.70 -6.86
CA PHE A 206 6.45 0.61 -7.03
C PHE A 206 5.24 0.62 -8.00
N TYR A 207 5.04 -0.44 -8.78
CA TYR A 207 4.03 -0.50 -9.85
C TYR A 207 3.30 -1.83 -9.87
#